data_AF-A0A351J0V7-F1
#
_entry.id   AF-A0A351J0V7-F1
#
_cell.length_a   1.000
_cell.length_b   1.000
_cell.length_c   1.000
_cell.angle_alpha   90.00
_cell.angle_beta   90.00
_cell.angle_gamma   90.00
#
_symmetry.space_group_name_H-M   'P 1'
#
loop_
_entity.id
_entity.type
_entity.pdbx_description
1 polymer ?
#
loop_
_entity_poly.entity_id
_entity_poly.type
_entity_poly.pdbx_seq_one_letter_code
_entity_poly.pdbx_strand_id
1 'polypeptide(L)'
;AEALKEAGVEKVIVRDCHGSANTLLYEKLSLAVDEVVMGSCGDVRFPNVEGCDAIILLGYHAKAGTHQAILEHTYNSSAIQNY
;
A
#
# COMPACT_ATOMS: atom_id res chain seq x y z
N ALA A 1 2.83 -0.71 12.20
CA ALA A 1 2.50 -2.09 12.64
C ALA A 1 2.51 -2.17 14.16
N GLU A 2 3.62 -1.83 14.82
CA GLU A 2 3.74 -1.82 16.30
C GLU A 2 2.60 -1.07 17.00
N ALA A 3 2.37 0.20 16.65
CA ALA A 3 1.28 0.98 17.21
C ALA A 3 -0.12 0.36 16.98
N LEU A 4 -0.33 -0.41 15.90
CA LEU A 4 -1.59 -1.12 15.67
C LEU A 4 -1.72 -2.28 16.66
N LYS A 5 -0.65 -3.06 16.86
CA LYS A 5 -0.62 -4.15 17.84
C LYS A 5 -0.81 -3.62 19.26
N GLU A 6 -0.17 -2.51 19.61
CA GLU A 6 -0.36 -1.84 20.90
C GLU A 6 -1.82 -1.37 21.12
N ALA A 7 -2.48 -0.93 20.06
CA ALA A 7 -3.90 -0.56 20.08
C ALA A 7 -4.86 -1.76 20.10
N GLY A 8 -4.35 -3.00 20.14
CA GLY A 8 -5.15 -4.22 20.22
C GLY A 8 -5.61 -4.79 18.87
N VAL A 9 -5.01 -4.35 17.75
CA VAL A 9 -5.30 -4.96 16.44
C VAL A 9 -4.77 -6.39 16.41
N GLU A 10 -5.64 -7.34 16.11
CA GLU A 10 -5.32 -8.77 16.11
C GLU A 10 -4.36 -9.13 14.97
N LYS A 11 -4.65 -8.70 13.75
CA LYS A 11 -3.90 -9.04 12.53
C LYS A 11 -3.51 -7.80 11.72
N VAL A 12 -2.25 -7.72 11.33
CA VAL A 12 -1.67 -6.66 10.50
C VAL A 12 -1.12 -7.30 9.22
N ILE A 13 -1.75 -6.98 8.10
CA ILE A 13 -1.32 -7.38 6.76
C ILE A 13 -0.68 -6.17 6.08
N VAL A 14 0.53 -6.32 5.54
CA VAL A 14 1.21 -5.27 4.78
C VAL A 14 1.32 -5.70 3.32
N ARG A 15 0.91 -4.81 2.41
CA ARG A 15 1.08 -5.00 0.97
C ARG A 15 2.00 -3.93 0.39
N ASP A 16 3.01 -4.36 -0.36
CA ASP A 16 3.72 -3.45 -1.25
C ASP A 16 2.83 -3.08 -2.45
N CYS A 17 2.61 -1.78 -2.61
CA CYS A 17 1.71 -1.22 -3.60
C CYS A 17 2.42 -0.33 -4.61
N HIS A 18 3.73 -0.14 -4.53
CA HIS A 18 4.47 0.78 -5.38
C HIS A 18 5.10 0.06 -6.58
N GLY A 19 4.92 0.60 -7.78
CA GLY A 19 5.51 0.06 -9.01
C GLY A 19 5.27 -1.44 -9.18
N SER A 20 6.34 -2.22 -9.29
CA SER A 20 6.32 -3.68 -9.44
C SER A 20 6.07 -4.44 -8.13
N ALA A 21 5.74 -3.75 -7.03
CA ALA A 21 5.47 -4.30 -5.70
C ALA A 21 6.63 -5.13 -5.12
N ASN A 22 7.85 -4.63 -5.25
CA ASN A 22 9.10 -5.27 -4.84
C ASN A 22 10.09 -4.30 -4.17
N THR A 23 9.56 -3.30 -3.47
CA THR A 23 10.30 -2.21 -2.81
C THR A 23 10.47 -2.42 -1.31
N LEU A 24 9.58 -3.19 -0.67
CA LEU A 24 9.69 -3.51 0.75
C LEU A 24 10.94 -4.38 1.04
N LEU A 25 11.74 -3.94 2.00
CA LEU A 25 12.89 -4.68 2.52
C LEU A 25 12.40 -5.60 3.65
N TYR A 26 12.17 -6.87 3.31
CA TYR A 26 11.60 -7.86 4.23
C TYR A 26 12.41 -8.01 5.53
N GLU A 27 13.74 -7.96 5.42
CA GLU A 27 14.67 -8.09 6.54
C GLU A 27 14.63 -6.91 7.53
N LYS A 28 14.01 -5.80 7.15
CA LYS A 28 13.81 -4.61 7.99
C LYS A 28 12.37 -4.44 8.46
N LEU A 29 11.48 -5.36 8.10
CA LEU A 29 10.08 -5.27 8.48
C LEU A 29 9.92 -5.58 9.96
N SER A 30 9.06 -4.83 10.64
CA SER A 30 8.75 -5.06 12.05
C SER A 30 8.11 -6.45 12.23
N LEU A 31 8.49 -7.14 13.30
CA LEU A 31 7.90 -8.43 13.69
C LEU A 31 6.41 -8.32 14.06
N ALA A 32 5.89 -7.10 14.22
CA ALA A 32 4.48 -6.83 14.44
C ALA A 32 3.59 -7.04 13.18
N VAL A 33 4.19 -7.31 12.02
CA VAL A 33 3.46 -7.65 10.79
C VAL A 33 3.25 -9.16 10.71
N ASP A 34 2.00 -9.60 10.58
CA ASP A 34 1.66 -11.02 10.56
C ASP A 34 1.70 -11.63 9.15
N GLU A 35 1.45 -10.80 8.13
CA GLU A 35 1.39 -11.26 6.74
C GLU A 35 1.92 -10.16 5.80
N VAL A 36 2.69 -10.59 4.80
CA VAL A 36 3.23 -9.71 3.77
C VAL A 36 2.77 -10.17 2.40
N VAL A 37 2.13 -9.27 1.66
CA VAL A 37 1.80 -9.47 0.25
C VAL A 37 2.82 -8.73 -0.60
N MET A 38 3.63 -9.50 -1.33
CA MET A 38 4.68 -9.00 -2.23
C MET A 38 4.43 -9.43 -3.68
N GLY A 39 4.93 -8.64 -4.61
CA GLY A 39 4.81 -8.87 -6.04
C GLY A 39 3.47 -8.44 -6.62
N SER A 40 3.35 -8.60 -7.94
CA SER A 40 2.13 -8.27 -8.67
C SER A 40 0.98 -9.21 -8.27
N CYS A 41 -0.20 -8.64 -8.04
CA CYS A 41 -1.43 -9.40 -7.74
C CYS A 41 -2.44 -9.32 -8.90
N GLY A 42 -1.96 -9.07 -10.12
CA GLY A 42 -2.82 -8.90 -11.29
C GLY A 42 -3.85 -7.78 -11.11
N ASP A 43 -5.11 -8.08 -11.43
CA ASP A 43 -6.20 -7.11 -11.43
C ASP A 43 -6.72 -6.76 -10.01
N VAL A 44 -6.29 -7.50 -8.98
CA VAL A 44 -6.74 -7.27 -7.60
C VAL A 44 -5.75 -6.35 -6.88
N ARG A 45 -6.17 -5.10 -6.66
CA ARG A 45 -5.32 -4.08 -6.01
C ARG A 45 -5.11 -4.31 -4.51
N PHE A 46 -6.08 -4.89 -3.81
CA PHE A 46 -6.01 -5.20 -2.38
C PHE A 46 -6.51 -6.62 -2.15
N PRO A 47 -5.64 -7.65 -2.20
CA PRO A 47 -6.02 -9.03 -1.99
C PRO A 47 -6.12 -9.25 -0.48
N ASN A 48 -6.94 -10.21 -0.05
CA ASN A 48 -7.14 -10.49 1.38
C ASN A 48 -7.63 -9.27 2.19
N VAL A 49 -8.20 -8.26 1.51
CA VAL A 49 -8.77 -7.07 2.17
C VAL A 49 -10.17 -7.37 2.72
N GLU A 50 -10.85 -8.36 2.14
CA GLU A 50 -12.13 -8.84 2.65
C GLU A 50 -11.92 -9.42 4.06
N GLY A 51 -12.68 -8.89 5.02
CA GLY A 51 -12.55 -9.25 6.44
C GLY A 51 -11.65 -8.33 7.26
N CYS A 52 -10.95 -7.36 6.65
CA CYS A 52 -10.25 -6.31 7.39
C CYS A 52 -11.24 -5.23 7.87
N ASP A 53 -11.13 -4.80 9.13
CA ASP A 53 -11.94 -3.71 9.67
C ASP A 53 -11.56 -2.33 9.12
N ALA A 54 -10.31 -2.17 8.67
CA ALA A 54 -9.78 -0.91 8.18
C ALA A 54 -8.60 -1.10 7.21
N ILE A 55 -8.29 -0.03 6.46
CA ILE A 55 -7.13 0.06 5.57
C ILE A 55 -6.36 1.34 5.89
N ILE A 56 -5.04 1.24 5.91
CA ILE A 56 -4.14 2.40 6.00
C ILE A 56 -3.39 2.54 4.67
N LEU A 57 -3.61 3.66 3.99
CA LEU A 57 -2.93 4.02 2.74
C LEU A 57 -1.66 4.82 3.05
N LEU A 58 -0.60 4.10 3.45
CA LEU A 58 0.66 4.71 3.85
C LEU A 58 1.49 5.14 2.62
N GLY A 59 2.00 6.37 2.63
CA GLY A 59 2.83 6.90 1.54
C GLY A 59 2.09 7.15 0.22
N TYR A 60 0.76 7.21 0.24
CA TYR A 60 -0.03 7.56 -0.93
C TYR A 60 0.14 9.04 -1.31
N HIS A 61 -0.03 9.34 -2.59
CA HIS A 61 0.08 10.69 -3.15
C HIS A 61 -1.20 11.08 -3.91
N ALA A 62 -1.25 12.34 -4.34
CA ALA A 62 -2.40 12.86 -5.07
C ALA A 62 -2.58 12.17 -6.43
N LYS A 63 -3.83 12.17 -6.92
CA LYS A 63 -4.21 11.62 -8.22
C LYS A 63 -3.72 12.51 -9.37
N ALA A 64 -3.69 11.92 -10.57
CA ALA A 64 -3.39 12.58 -11.84
C ALA A 64 -4.13 13.92 -11.99
N GLY A 65 -3.41 14.99 -12.34
CA GLY A 65 -3.93 16.32 -12.61
C GLY A 65 -4.13 17.20 -11.37
N THR A 66 -3.71 16.76 -10.19
CA THR A 66 -3.80 17.59 -8.97
C THR A 66 -2.75 18.70 -9.01
N HIS A 67 -3.21 19.95 -9.18
CA HIS A 67 -2.31 21.09 -9.37
C HIS A 67 -1.29 21.23 -8.22
N GLN A 68 -0.01 21.36 -8.59
CA GLN A 68 1.13 21.53 -7.67
C GLN A 68 1.35 20.40 -6.66
N ALA A 69 0.68 19.26 -6.80
CA ALA A 69 0.93 18.13 -5.91
C ALA A 69 2.23 17.40 -6.28
N ILE A 70 2.98 17.00 -5.25
CA ILE A 70 4.25 16.29 -5.41
C ILE A 70 3.98 14.87 -5.91
N LEU A 71 4.65 14.49 -7.00
CA LEU A 71 4.57 13.16 -7.62
C LEU A 71 3.14 12.72 -7.95
N GLU A 72 2.27 13.67 -8.26
CA GLU A 72 0.90 13.38 -8.65
C GLU A 72 0.86 12.48 -9.90
N HIS A 73 0.10 11.41 -9.81
CA HIS A 73 -0.27 10.55 -10.93
C HIS A 73 -1.32 9.52 -10.47
N THR A 74 -2.01 8.92 -11.43
CA THR A 74 -2.94 7.80 -11.19
C THR A 74 -2.43 6.59 -11.96
N TYR A 75 -1.95 5.57 -11.25
CA TYR A 75 -1.37 4.31 -11.79
C TYR A 75 -0.13 4.44 -12.67
N ASN A 76 -0.12 5.29 -13.70
CA ASN A 76 0.97 5.42 -14.65
C ASN A 76 1.17 6.89 -15.02
N SER A 77 2.32 7.46 -14.62
CA SER A 77 2.67 8.86 -14.84
C SER A 77 2.98 9.23 -16.28
N SER A 78 3.20 8.27 -17.19
CA SER A 78 3.43 8.56 -18.62
C SER A 78 2.16 8.43 -19.46
N ALA A 79 1.18 7.63 -19.02
CA ALA A 79 -0.01 7.31 -19.80
C ALA A 79 -1.31 7.95 -19.27
N ILE A 80 -1.37 8.33 -17.98
CA ILE A 80 -2.60 8.81 -17.35
C ILE A 80 -2.34 10.19 -16.73
N GLN A 81 -2.89 11.24 -17.36
CA GLN A 81 -2.75 12.62 -16.91
C GLN A 81 -4.03 13.19 -16.29
N ASN A 82 -5.18 12.58 -16.56
CA ASN A 82 -6.46 12.91 -15.93
C ASN A 82 -7.31 11.62 -15.85
N TYR A 83 -8.03 11.44 -14.73
CA TYR A 83 -8.98 10.36 -14.49
C TYR A 83 -10.23 10.92 -13.82
#